data_AF-A0A1I5QHA7-F1
#
_entry.id   AF-A0A1I5QHA7-F1
#
_cell.length_a   1.000
_cell.length_b   1.000
_cell.length_c   1.000
_cell.angle_alpha   90.00
_cell.angle_beta   90.00
_cell.angle_gamma   90.00
#
_symmetry.space_group_name_H-M   'P 1'
#
loop_
_entity.id
_entity.type
_entity.pdbx_description
1 polymer ?
#
loop_
_entity_poly.entity_id
_entity_poly.type
_entity_poly.pdbx_seq_one_letter_code
_entity_poly.pdbx_strand_id
1 'polypeptide(L)'
;MSRWEHESVLEAMQSRLDQAPEMMRIRRQTVEHPFGTLKSWMGATHFLTRTIDRVSTEMSLHVLAYNFKRVLKLLGSNALMTAMKA
;
A
#
# COMPACT_ATOMS: atom_id res chain seq x y z
N MET A 1 11.57 -32.18 17.79
CA MET A 1 11.11 -31.14 16.83
C MET A 1 11.90 -29.87 17.12
N SER A 2 12.73 -29.41 16.20
CA SER A 2 13.52 -28.19 16.36
C SER A 2 12.67 -26.96 16.02
N ARG A 3 12.72 -25.95 16.90
CA ARG A 3 12.16 -24.61 16.69
C ARG A 3 12.66 -24.02 15.36
N TRP A 4 11.79 -23.34 14.61
CA TRP A 4 12.16 -22.81 13.28
C TRP A 4 13.09 -21.60 13.42
N GLU A 5 14.04 -21.43 12.49
CA GLU A 5 15.11 -20.41 12.56
C GLU A 5 14.57 -18.97 12.71
N HIS A 6 13.43 -18.66 12.09
CA HIS A 6 12.83 -17.32 12.13
C HIS A 6 11.56 -17.26 13.00
N GLU A 7 11.38 -18.21 13.92
CA GLU A 7 10.23 -18.24 14.84
C GLU A 7 10.13 -16.97 15.69
N SER A 8 11.26 -16.39 16.07
CA SER A 8 11.32 -15.11 16.79
C SER A 8 10.69 -13.94 16.03
N VAL A 9 10.70 -13.96 14.68
CA VAL A 9 10.05 -12.94 13.85
C VAL A 9 8.54 -13.04 13.93
N LEU A 10 8.02 -14.28 13.93
CA LEU A 10 6.59 -14.54 14.06
C LEU A 10 6.09 -14.20 15.47
N GLU A 11 6.85 -14.58 16.52
CA GLU A 11 6.56 -14.21 17.91
C GLU A 11 6.53 -12.68 18.09
N ALA A 12 7.49 -11.96 17.49
CA ALA A 12 7.51 -10.50 17.54
C ALA A 12 6.33 -9.85 16.80
N MET A 13 5.92 -10.41 15.66
CA MET A 13 4.73 -9.96 14.95
C MET A 13 3.47 -10.20 15.79
N GLN A 14 3.33 -11.40 16.38
CA GLN A 14 2.19 -11.77 17.20
C GLN A 14 2.06 -10.84 18.42
N SER A 15 3.16 -10.60 19.13
CA SER A 15 3.17 -9.68 20.28
C SER A 15 2.68 -8.27 19.93
N ARG A 16 3.04 -7.75 18.74
CA ARG A 16 2.54 -6.44 18.27
C ARG A 16 1.05 -6.46 17.96
N LEU A 17 0.53 -7.57 17.42
CA LEU A 17 -0.90 -7.72 17.13
C LEU A 17 -1.72 -7.86 18.41
N ASP A 18 -1.20 -8.59 19.40
CA ASP A 18 -1.85 -8.76 20.71
C ASP A 18 -1.96 -7.42 21.45
N GLN A 19 -0.94 -6.56 21.32
CA GLN A 19 -0.95 -5.21 21.89
C GLN A 19 -1.89 -4.23 21.16
N ALA A 20 -2.30 -4.55 19.92
CA ALA A 20 -3.11 -3.66 19.08
C ALA A 20 -4.11 -4.46 18.22
N PRO A 21 -5.16 -5.05 18.85
CA PRO A 21 -6.08 -5.99 18.19
C PRO A 21 -6.84 -5.38 16.99
N GLU A 22 -7.04 -4.07 16.99
CA GLU A 22 -7.73 -3.35 15.92
C GLU A 22 -6.89 -3.21 14.63
N MET A 23 -5.58 -3.45 14.69
CA MET A 23 -4.65 -3.20 13.58
C MET A 23 -5.02 -3.98 12.31
N MET A 24 -5.45 -5.23 12.44
CA MET A 24 -5.86 -6.04 11.29
C MET A 24 -7.14 -5.52 10.65
N ARG A 25 -8.07 -5.00 11.46
CA ARG A 25 -9.30 -4.36 10.95
C ARG A 25 -8.97 -3.07 10.21
N ILE A 26 -8.13 -2.21 10.79
CA ILE A 26 -7.69 -0.97 10.15
C ILE A 26 -6.94 -1.26 8.85
N ARG A 27 -6.06 -2.26 8.83
CA ARG A 27 -5.33 -2.68 7.63
C ARG A 27 -6.29 -3.06 6.49
N ARG A 28 -7.30 -3.88 6.79
CA ARG A 28 -8.32 -4.29 5.82
C ARG A 28 -9.09 -3.10 5.25
N GLN A 29 -9.40 -2.12 6.08
CA GLN A 29 -10.19 -0.95 5.69
C GLN A 29 -9.38 0.10 4.91
N THR A 30 -8.09 0.26 5.23
CA THR A 30 -7.30 1.40 4.76
C THR A 30 -6.32 1.05 3.65
N VAL A 31 -5.65 -0.11 3.70
CA VAL A 31 -4.55 -0.43 2.77
C VAL A 31 -4.85 -1.62 1.87
N GLU A 32 -5.55 -2.64 2.34
CA GLU A 32 -5.75 -3.87 1.54
C GLU A 32 -6.50 -3.60 0.24
N HIS A 33 -7.56 -2.80 0.28
CA HIS A 33 -8.29 -2.44 -0.95
C HIS A 33 -7.41 -1.62 -1.92
N PRO A 34 -6.76 -0.50 -1.53
CA PRO A 34 -5.85 0.21 -2.44
C PRO A 34 -4.79 -0.68 -3.07
N PHE A 35 -4.14 -1.55 -2.27
CA PHE A 35 -3.15 -2.50 -2.77
C PHE A 35 -3.74 -3.49 -3.77
N GLY A 36 -4.94 -4.02 -3.51
CA GLY A 36 -5.63 -4.91 -4.44
C GLY A 36 -5.95 -4.23 -5.78
N THR A 37 -6.41 -2.98 -5.74
CA THR A 37 -6.67 -2.19 -6.96
C THR A 37 -5.40 -1.90 -7.74
N LEU A 38 -4.33 -1.46 -7.05
CA LEU A 38 -3.03 -1.22 -7.67
C LEU A 38 -2.49 -2.46 -8.36
N LYS A 39 -2.50 -3.60 -7.66
CA LYS A 39 -2.05 -4.88 -8.22
C LYS A 39 -2.90 -5.30 -9.43
N SER A 40 -4.21 -5.10 -9.37
CA SER A 40 -5.09 -5.37 -10.51
C SER A 40 -4.79 -4.46 -11.72
N TRP A 41 -4.44 -3.19 -11.51
CA TRP A 41 -4.08 -2.27 -12.60
C TRP A 41 -2.70 -2.55 -13.19
N MET A 42 -1.75 -2.96 -12.35
CA MET A 42 -0.42 -3.37 -12.79
C MET A 42 -0.45 -4.67 -13.62
N GLY A 43 -1.52 -5.45 -13.50
CA GLY A 43 -1.69 -6.72 -14.21
C GLY A 43 -0.85 -7.84 -13.63
N ALA A 44 -0.73 -8.93 -14.38
CA ALA A 44 0.07 -10.10 -13.99
C ALA A 44 1.57 -9.96 -14.36
N THR A 45 1.96 -8.84 -14.96
CA THR A 45 3.31 -8.60 -15.44
C THR A 45 4.24 -8.10 -14.33
N HIS A 46 5.54 -8.38 -14.49
CA HIS A 46 6.58 -7.83 -13.64
C HIS A 46 6.71 -6.31 -13.82
N PHE A 47 7.34 -5.65 -12.85
CA PHE A 47 7.79 -4.27 -13.02
C PHE A 47 8.60 -4.12 -14.29
N LEU A 48 8.43 -2.99 -14.97
CA LEU A 48 9.14 -2.66 -16.21
C LEU A 48 10.63 -2.40 -15.94
N THR A 49 10.93 -1.94 -14.73
CA THR A 49 12.29 -1.59 -14.31
C THR A 49 12.98 -2.69 -13.50
N ARG A 50 14.31 -2.60 -13.40
CA ARG A 50 15.17 -3.47 -12.59
C ARG A 50 15.98 -2.63 -11.62
N THR A 51 16.36 -3.25 -10.50
CA THR A 51 16.98 -2.66 -9.28
C THR A 51 15.98 -1.99 -8.35
N ILE A 52 16.24 -2.04 -7.03
CA ILE A 52 15.32 -1.59 -5.98
C ILE A 52 14.93 -0.12 -6.18
N ASP A 53 15.88 0.76 -6.46
CA ASP A 53 15.62 2.20 -6.60
C ASP A 53 14.65 2.51 -7.75
N ARG A 54 14.83 1.83 -8.89
CA ARG A 54 13.97 2.04 -10.06
C ARG A 54 12.59 1.41 -9.86
N VAL A 55 12.53 0.21 -9.31
CA VAL A 55 11.27 -0.48 -8.99
C VAL A 55 10.46 0.32 -7.95
N SER A 56 11.14 0.91 -6.96
CA SER A 56 10.52 1.78 -5.97
C SER A 56 9.92 3.04 -6.61
N THR A 57 10.62 3.61 -7.60
CA THR A 57 10.11 4.75 -8.38
C THR A 57 8.85 4.36 -9.16
N GLU A 58 8.86 3.22 -9.84
CA GLU A 58 7.72 2.69 -10.60
C GLU A 58 6.50 2.45 -9.68
N MET A 59 6.71 1.78 -8.53
CA MET A 59 5.67 1.61 -7.52
C MET A 59 5.13 2.95 -7.01
N SER A 60 6.00 3.93 -6.76
CA SER A 60 5.61 5.26 -6.29
C SER A 60 4.72 5.99 -7.28
N LEU A 61 5.00 5.87 -8.59
CA LEU A 61 4.16 6.43 -9.65
C LEU A 61 2.77 5.77 -9.69
N HIS A 62 2.69 4.45 -9.53
CA HIS A 62 1.40 3.75 -9.44
C HIS A 62 0.57 4.22 -8.24
N VAL A 63 1.20 4.32 -7.06
CA VAL A 63 0.55 4.82 -5.84
C VAL A 63 0.08 6.27 -6.03
N LEU A 64 0.91 7.12 -6.64
CA LEU A 64 0.55 8.51 -6.94
C LEU A 64 -0.67 8.60 -7.86
N ALA A 65 -0.69 7.83 -8.94
CA ALA A 65 -1.80 7.79 -9.89
C ALA A 65 -3.11 7.31 -9.23
N TYR A 66 -3.04 6.28 -8.39
CA TYR A 66 -4.20 5.81 -7.61
C TYR A 66 -4.72 6.89 -6.66
N ASN A 67 -3.82 7.53 -5.90
CA ASN A 67 -4.19 8.59 -4.95
C ASN A 67 -4.81 9.77 -5.69
N PHE A 68 -4.25 10.19 -6.82
CA PHE A 68 -4.80 11.28 -7.63
C PHE A 68 -6.22 10.95 -8.13
N LYS A 69 -6.44 9.74 -8.65
CA LYS A 69 -7.76 9.27 -9.08
C LYS A 69 -8.75 9.20 -7.91
N ARG A 70 -8.30 8.81 -6.71
CA ARG A 70 -9.14 8.78 -5.51
C ARG A 70 -9.53 10.18 -5.05
N VAL A 71 -8.59 11.12 -5.02
CA VAL A 71 -8.84 12.52 -4.65
C VAL A 71 -9.81 13.16 -5.64
N LEU A 72 -9.60 12.96 -6.95
CA LEU A 72 -10.53 13.42 -7.99
C LEU A 72 -11.94 12.87 -7.78
N LYS A 73 -12.07 11.59 -7.40
CA LYS A 73 -13.38 10.96 -7.14
C LYS A 73 -14.05 11.48 -5.86
N LEU A 74 -13.29 11.84 -4.84
CA LEU A 74 -13.81 12.29 -3.54
C LEU A 74 -14.13 13.80 -3.52
N LEU A 75 -13.24 14.63 -4.08
CA LEU A 75 -13.32 16.09 -4.00
C LEU A 75 -13.82 16.73 -5.31
N GLY A 76 -13.71 16.01 -6.43
CA GLY A 76 -13.94 16.57 -7.76
C GLY A 76 -12.74 17.37 -8.30
N SER A 77 -12.77 17.65 -9.60
CA SER A 77 -11.69 18.36 -10.31
C SER A 77 -11.50 19.81 -9.85
N ASN A 78 -12.60 20.54 -9.64
CA ASN A 78 -12.56 21.95 -9.28
C ASN A 78 -11.91 22.21 -7.91
N ALA A 79 -12.29 21.41 -6.91
CA ALA A 79 -11.72 21.51 -5.56
C ALA A 79 -10.23 21.16 -5.57
N LEU A 80 -9.84 20.11 -6.30
CA LEU A 80 -8.44 19.72 -6.44
C LEU A 80 -7.60 20.82 -7.12
N MET A 81 -8.08 21.36 -8.24
CA MET A 81 -7.38 22.43 -8.96
C MET A 81 -7.23 23.70 -8.12
N THR A 82 -8.19 23.98 -7.24
CA THR A 82 -8.10 25.12 -6.31
C THR A 82 -7.02 24.87 -5.26
N ALA A 83 -7.00 23.68 -4.66
CA ALA A 83 -6.01 23.29 -3.66
C ALA A 83 -4.58 23.26 -4.22
N MET A 84 -4.39 22.92 -5.50
CA MET A 84 -3.07 22.90 -6.15
C MET A 84 -2.50 24.27 -6.51
N LYS A 85 -3.33 25.33 -6.51
CA LYS A 85 -2.92 26.71 -6.84
C LYS A 85 -2.53 27.53 -5.60
N ALA A 86 -2.86 27.02 -4.41
CA ALA A 86 -2.50 27.63 -3.13
C ALA A 86 -1.07 27.24 -2.74
#